data_AF-V4P238-F1
#
_entry.id   AF-V4P238-F1
#
_cell.length_a   1.000
_cell.length_b   1.000
_cell.length_c   1.000
_cell.angle_alpha   90.00
_cell.angle_beta   90.00
_cell.angle_gamma   90.00
#
_symmetry.space_group_name_H-M   'P 1'
#
loop_
_entity.id
_entity.type
_entity.pdbx_description
1 polymer ?
#
loop_
_entity_poly.entity_id
_entity_poly.type
_entity_poly.pdbx_seq_one_letter_code
_entity_poly.pdbx_strand_id
1 'polypeptide(L)' 'MTSKEISIQVLRQVISNGETGNYTCAPEIGVDLATWSWQAKELETFAKSKGYKAQSHPTAIGGGDLVDLLVVRI' A
#
# COMPACT_ATOMS: atom_id res chain seq x y z
N MET A 1 6.75 16.27 -5.73
CA MET A 1 7.39 14.94 -5.70
C MET A 1 6.42 13.96 -6.32
N THR A 2 6.75 13.37 -7.46
CA THR A 2 5.93 12.35 -8.12
C THR A 2 6.03 11.03 -7.36
N SER A 3 4.90 10.44 -6.98
CA SER A 3 4.86 9.11 -6.39
C SER A 3 5.17 8.05 -7.45
N LYS A 4 5.91 7.00 -7.08
CA LYS A 4 6.20 5.86 -7.94
C LYS A 4 5.16 4.77 -7.72
N GLU A 5 4.42 4.42 -8.76
CA GLU A 5 3.53 3.26 -8.72
C GLU A 5 4.34 1.96 -8.88
N ILE A 6 4.20 1.05 -7.93
CA ILE A 6 4.92 -0.23 -7.87
C ILE A 6 3.99 -1.34 -7.39
N SER A 7 4.34 -2.60 -7.66
CA SER A 7 3.58 -3.74 -7.15
C SER A 7 3.78 -3.93 -5.64
N ILE A 8 2.89 -4.70 -5.02
CA ILE A 8 2.90 -4.90 -3.56
C ILE A 8 4.16 -5.62 -3.09
N GLN A 9 4.69 -6.53 -3.90
CA GLN A 9 5.93 -7.25 -3.63
C GLN A 9 7.12 -6.30 -3.62
N VAL A 10 7.20 -5.40 -4.60
CA VAL A 10 8.26 -4.38 -4.67
C VAL A 10 8.12 -3.40 -3.52
N LEU A 11 6.91 -2.96 -3.18
CA LEU A 11 6.68 -2.04 -2.07
C LEU A 11 7.14 -2.64 -0.73
N ARG A 12 6.91 -3.94 -0.51
CA ARG A 12 7.41 -4.66 0.67
C ARG A 12 8.93 -4.70 0.73
N GLN A 13 9.61 -4.86 -0.40
CA GLN A 13 11.07 -4.83 -0.47
C GLN A 13 11.60 -3.42 -0.17
N VAL A 14 11.04 -2.38 -0.79
CA VAL A 14 11.41 -0.98 -0.56
C VAL A 14 11.27 -0.59 0.91
N ILE A 15 10.15 -0.96 1.56
CA ILE A 15 9.94 -0.74 3.01
C ILE A 15 10.98 -1.49 3.83
N SER A 16 11.32 -2.72 3.45
CA SER A 16 12.31 -3.53 4.16
C SER A 16 13.73 -2.97 4.04
N ASN A 17 14.07 -2.42 2.88
CA ASN A 17 15.36 -1.82 2.56
C ASN A 17 15.51 -0.37 3.08
N GLY A 18 14.39 0.29 3.41
CA GLY A 18 14.39 1.70 3.81
C GLY A 18 14.69 2.66 2.65
N GLU A 19 14.28 2.30 1.44
CA GLU A 19 14.53 3.12 0.25
C GLU A 19 13.65 4.38 0.25
N THR A 20 14.26 5.54 0.46
CA THR A 20 13.56 6.82 0.57
C THR A 20 12.73 7.14 -0.68
N GLY A 21 11.49 7.58 -0.50
CA GLY A 21 10.64 7.94 -1.62
C GLY A 21 9.15 7.99 -1.29
N ASN A 22 8.37 8.41 -2.29
CA ASN A 22 6.91 8.32 -2.25
C ASN A 22 6.49 7.19 -3.17
N TYR A 23 5.82 6.19 -2.62
CA TYR A 23 5.40 5.00 -3.35
C TYR A 23 3.90 4.84 -3.25
N THR A 24 3.30 4.39 -4.34
CA THR A 24 1.89 4.00 -4.39
C THR A 24 1.78 2.57 -4.92
N CYS A 25 0.78 1.85 -4.43
CA CYS A 25 0.49 0.49 -4.87
C CYS A 25 -1.03 0.33 -4.97
N ALA A 26 -1.50 -0.11 -6.13
CA ALA A 26 -2.91 -0.37 -6.43
C ALA A 26 -3.10 -1.90 -6.62
N PRO A 27 -4.34 -2.41 -6.52
CA PRO A 27 -4.62 -3.82 -6.80
C PRO A 27 -4.28 -4.16 -8.26
N GLU A 28 -3.62 -5.29 -8.46
CA GLU A 28 -3.37 -5.82 -9.80
C GLU A 28 -4.66 -6.33 -10.43
N ILE A 29 -4.74 -6.28 -11.76
CA ILE A 29 -5.92 -6.74 -12.51
C ILE A 29 -6.15 -8.24 -12.22
N GLY A 30 -7.34 -8.58 -11.74
CA GLY A 30 -7.73 -9.96 -11.42
C GLY A 30 -7.48 -10.37 -9.97
N VAL A 31 -6.92 -9.50 -9.13
CA VAL A 31 -6.85 -9.71 -7.68
C VAL A 31 -8.17 -9.29 -7.05
N ASP A 32 -8.72 -10.16 -6.19
CA ASP A 32 -9.91 -9.85 -5.40
C ASP A 32 -9.63 -8.69 -4.43
N LEU A 33 -10.53 -7.70 -4.41
CA LEU A 33 -10.38 -6.49 -3.60
C LEU A 33 -10.32 -6.79 -2.11
N ALA A 34 -11.01 -7.81 -1.60
CA ALA A 34 -10.94 -8.16 -0.18
C ALA A 34 -9.56 -8.71 0.19
N THR A 35 -9.02 -9.61 -0.64
CA THR A 35 -7.67 -10.15 -0.51
C THR A 35 -6.62 -9.04 -0.56
N TRP A 36 -6.72 -8.17 -1.56
CA TRP A 36 -5.86 -7.00 -1.70
C TRP A 36 -5.94 -6.08 -0.48
N SER A 37 -7.15 -5.78 0.01
CA SER A 37 -7.37 -4.89 1.15
C SER A 37 -6.71 -5.41 2.42
N TRP A 38 -6.76 -6.73 2.64
CA TRP A 38 -6.08 -7.36 3.75
C TRP A 38 -4.56 -7.20 3.64
N GLN A 39 -3.98 -7.48 2.46
CA GLN A 39 -2.54 -7.32 2.22
C GLN A 39 -2.08 -5.86 2.35
N ALA A 40 -2.86 -4.91 1.83
CA ALA A 40 -2.56 -3.48 1.91
C ALA A 40 -2.55 -2.99 3.38
N LYS A 41 -3.52 -3.42 4.20
CA LYS A 41 -3.59 -3.09 5.64
C LYS A 41 -2.44 -3.71 6.42
N GLU A 42 -2.06 -4.96 6.11
CA GLU A 42 -0.88 -5.60 6.70
C GLU A 42 0.40 -4.81 6.38
N LEU A 43 0.57 -4.41 5.13
CA LEU A 43 1.74 -3.68 4.68
C LEU A 43 1.78 -2.25 5.23
N GLU A 44 0.63 -1.59 5.38
CA GLU A 44 0.51 -0.29 6.06
C GLU A 44 0.98 -0.39 7.51
N THR A 45 0.54 -1.43 8.23
CA THR A 45 0.95 -1.69 9.62
C THR A 45 2.45 -1.93 9.71
N PHE A 46 3.00 -2.72 8.78
CA PHE A 46 4.43 -2.96 8.69
C PHE A 46 5.23 -1.67 8.43
N ALA A 47 4.83 -0.85 7.47
CA ALA A 47 5.47 0.44 7.20
C ALA A 47 5.42 1.39 8.41
N LYS A 48 4.26 1.48 9.09
CA LYS A 48 4.10 2.26 10.32
C LYS A 48 5.00 1.75 11.45
N SER A 49 5.14 0.43 11.60
CA SER A 49 6.03 -0.18 12.60
C SER A 49 7.52 0.16 12.38
N LYS A 50 7.90 0.46 11.13
CA LYS A 50 9.24 0.94 10.77
C LYS A 50 9.42 2.45 10.95
N GLY A 51 8.36 3.16 11.34
CA GLY A 51 8.36 4.62 11.52
C GLY A 51 8.03 5.41 10.24
N TYR A 52 7.61 4.74 9.16
CA TYR A 52 7.26 5.38 7.90
C TYR A 52 5.82 5.88 7.90
N LYS A 53 5.54 6.88 7.06
CA LYS A 53 4.17 7.39 6.88
C LYS A 53 3.48 6.53 5.83
N ALA A 54 2.51 5.73 6.24
CA ALA A 54 1.68 4.93 5.33
C ALA A 54 0.19 5.23 5.51
N GLN A 55 -0.54 5.26 4.41
CA GLN A 55 -1.98 5.52 4.38
C GLN A 55 -2.65 4.73 3.25
N SER A 56 -3.63 3.94 3.62
CA SER A 56 -4.54 3.23 2.73
C SER A 56 -5.69 4.15 2.34
N HIS A 57 -6.02 4.18 1.05
CA HIS A 57 -7.17 4.87 0.52
C HIS A 57 -8.36 3.89 0.50
N PRO A 58 -9.45 4.20 1.22
CA PRO A 58 -10.64 3.36 1.19
C PRO A 58 -11.31 3.47 -0.18
N THR A 59 -11.75 2.33 -0.72
CA THR A 59 -12.48 2.33 -1.98
C THR A 59 -13.93 2.75 -1.78
N ALA A 60 -14.50 3.38 -2.80
CA ALA A 60 -15.92 3.71 -2.85
C ALA A 60 -16.83 2.46 -2.98
N ILE A 61 -16.26 1.34 -3.42
CA ILE A 61 -16.99 0.10 -3.73
C ILE A 61 -16.83 -0.88 -2.56
N GLY A 62 -17.74 -0.87 -1.59
CA GLY A 62 -17.71 -1.84 -0.47
C GLY A 62 -17.80 -1.23 0.94
N GLY A 63 -18.41 -0.05 1.10
CA GLY A 63 -18.78 0.45 2.43
C GLY A 63 -17.64 1.02 3.28
N GLY A 64 -16.46 1.27 2.71
CA GLY A 64 -15.32 1.91 3.39
C GLY A 64 -14.31 0.96 4.04
N ASP A 65 -14.59 -0.35 4.06
CA ASP A 65 -13.68 -1.36 4.63
C ASP A 65 -12.64 -1.89 3.64
N LEU A 66 -12.91 -1.75 2.34
CA LEU A 66 -12.03 -2.16 1.26
C LEU A 66 -11.08 -1.01 0.88
N VAL A 67 -9.90 -1.34 0.39
CA VAL A 67 -8.83 -0.43 0.00
C VAL A 67 -8.60 -0.56 -1.50
N ASP A 68 -8.44 0.52 -2.23
CA ASP A 68 -8.07 0.51 -3.66
C ASP A 68 -6.69 1.10 -3.94
N LEU A 69 -6.06 1.72 -2.95
CA LEU A 69 -4.71 2.26 -3.09
C LEU A 69 -4.00 2.27 -1.74
N LEU A 70 -2.72 1.93 -1.72
CA LEU A 70 -1.84 2.13 -0.58
C LEU A 70 -0.76 3.15 -0.94
N VAL A 71 -0.58 4.16 -0.10
CA VAL A 71 0.45 5.19 -0.25
C VAL A 71 1.45 5.08 0.90
N VAL A 72 2.74 5.02 0.60
CA VAL A 72 3.81 4.94 1.60
C VAL A 72 4.88 5.99 1.31
N ARG A 73 5.28 6.73 2.34
CA ARG A 73 6.38 7.68 2.35
C ARG A 73 7.42 7.23 3.37
N ILE A 74 8.57 6.86 2.83
CA ILE A 74 9.78 6.42 3.55
C ILE A 74 10.75 7.59 3.61
#